data_AF-G7H578-F1
#
_entry.id   AF-G7H578-F1
#
_cell.length_a   1.000
_cell.length_b   1.000
_cell.length_c   1.000
_cell.angle_alpha   90.00
_cell.angle_beta   90.00
_cell.angle_gamma   90.00
#
_symmetry.space_group_name_H-M   'P 1'
#
loop_
_entity.id
_entity.type
_entity.pdbx_description
1 polymer ?
#
loop_
_entity_poly.entity_id
_entity_poly.type
_entity_poly.pdbx_seq_one_letter_code
_entity_poly.pdbx_strand_id
1 'polypeptide(L)'
;MASIELAFVPDSEETRSARETFWASRLQAVLPMITRAIERGELPPDVDGRALIELLIAPIHFRHLLTREHADQALVGRLATAAIQAAQTVPAVQPGTRR
;
A
#
# COMPACT_ATOMS: atom_id res chain seq x y z
N MET A 1 6.26 -1.86 28.10
CA MET A 1 5.61 -2.78 27.14
C MET A 1 4.11 -2.51 27.11
N ALA A 2 3.68 -1.35 26.59
CA ALA A 2 2.26 -0.95 26.58
C ALA A 2 1.85 -0.32 25.23
N SER A 3 2.57 -0.63 24.15
CA SER A 3 2.41 0.09 22.87
C SER A 3 1.76 -0.75 21.77
N ILE A 4 1.42 -2.02 22.03
CA ILE A 4 0.72 -2.88 21.06
C ILE A 4 -0.74 -3.14 21.48
N GLU A 5 -1.10 -3.08 22.77
CA GLU A 5 -2.49 -3.37 23.20
C GLU A 5 -3.55 -2.44 22.59
N LEU A 6 -3.21 -1.18 22.31
CA LEU A 6 -4.16 -0.25 21.66
C LEU A 6 -4.51 -0.67 20.22
N ALA A 7 -3.64 -1.44 19.55
CA ALA A 7 -3.92 -1.97 18.21
C ALA A 7 -4.93 -3.14 18.21
N PHE A 8 -5.29 -3.65 19.40
CA PHE A 8 -6.18 -4.79 19.58
C PHE A 8 -7.56 -4.43 20.14
N VAL A 9 -7.90 -3.14 20.29
CA VAL A 9 -9.29 -2.76 20.55
C VAL A 9 -10.10 -3.15 19.31
N PRO A 10 -11.02 -4.13 19.41
CA PRO A 10 -11.79 -4.56 18.26
C PRO A 10 -12.65 -3.39 17.79
N ASP A 11 -12.58 -3.10 16.49
CA ASP A 11 -13.42 -2.09 15.90
C ASP A 11 -14.89 -2.41 16.13
N SER A 12 -15.70 -1.38 16.35
CA SER A 12 -17.14 -1.53 16.13
C SER A 12 -17.39 -1.93 14.67
N GLU A 13 -18.51 -2.60 14.40
CA GLU A 13 -18.88 -2.95 13.02
C GLU A 13 -18.95 -1.71 12.11
N GLU A 14 -19.43 -0.59 12.65
CA GLU A 14 -19.45 0.70 11.98
C GLU A 14 -18.03 1.17 11.61
N THR A 15 -17.07 1.09 12.54
CA THR A 15 -15.68 1.52 12.30
C THR A 15 -15.01 0.64 11.25
N ARG A 16 -15.25 -0.67 11.29
CA ARG A 16 -14.75 -1.61 10.27
C ARG A 16 -15.31 -1.27 8.88
N SER A 17 -16.63 -1.07 8.77
CA SER A 17 -17.31 -0.72 7.52
C SER A 17 -16.82 0.63 6.95
N ALA A 18 -16.65 1.63 7.82
CA ALA A 18 -16.11 2.92 7.43
C ALA A 18 -14.67 2.81 6.91
N ARG A 19 -13.81 2.01 7.56
CA ARG A 19 -12.44 1.74 7.09
C ARG A 19 -12.41 1.03 5.75
N GLU A 20 -13.22 -0.01 5.58
CA GLU A 20 -13.33 -0.75 4.31
C GLU A 20 -13.74 0.18 3.17
N THR A 21 -14.79 0.97 3.38
CA THR A 21 -15.27 1.97 2.41
C THR A 21 -14.20 3.01 2.07
N PHE A 22 -13.53 3.54 3.10
CA PHE A 22 -12.46 4.53 2.96
C PHE A 22 -11.29 4.03 2.10
N TRP A 23 -10.88 2.78 2.29
CA TRP A 23 -9.79 2.18 1.52
C TRP A 23 -10.21 1.74 0.13
N ALA A 24 -11.43 1.20 -0.02
CA ALA A 24 -11.99 0.85 -1.32
C ALA A 24 -12.01 2.06 -2.27
N SER A 25 -12.50 3.20 -1.79
CA SER A 25 -12.54 4.45 -2.57
C SER A 25 -11.14 4.91 -3.02
N ARG A 26 -10.14 4.86 -2.13
CA ARG A 26 -8.76 5.24 -2.47
C ARG A 26 -8.14 4.32 -3.50
N LEU A 27 -8.32 3.02 -3.35
CA LEU A 27 -7.83 2.06 -4.33
C LEU A 27 -8.49 2.25 -5.69
N GLN A 28 -9.81 2.45 -5.72
CA GLN A 28 -10.53 2.70 -6.97
C GLN A 28 -9.99 3.91 -7.71
N ALA A 29 -9.54 4.95 -6.99
CA ALA A 29 -8.92 6.12 -7.59
C ALA A 29 -7.49 5.88 -8.09
N VAL A 30 -6.71 5.04 -7.40
CA VAL A 30 -5.26 4.90 -7.65
C VAL A 30 -4.92 3.72 -8.57
N LEU A 31 -5.58 2.58 -8.42
CA LEU A 31 -5.28 1.37 -9.20
C LEU A 31 -5.35 1.56 -10.72
N PRO A 32 -6.27 2.37 -11.30
CA PRO A 32 -6.26 2.64 -12.74
C PRO A 32 -4.96 3.26 -13.23
N MET A 33 -4.22 3.98 -12.39
CA MET A 33 -2.89 4.51 -12.74
C MET A 33 -1.88 3.39 -12.96
N ILE A 34 -1.93 2.34 -12.12
CA ILE A 34 -1.07 1.16 -12.24
C ILE A 34 -1.43 0.36 -13.49
N THR A 35 -2.73 0.14 -13.75
CA THR A 35 -3.21 -0.50 -14.98
C THR A 35 -2.66 0.21 -16.22
N ARG A 36 -2.77 1.54 -16.28
CA ARG A 36 -2.23 2.31 -17.41
C ARG A 36 -0.70 2.21 -17.53
N ALA A 37 0.02 2.11 -16.42
CA ALA A 37 1.49 1.94 -16.45
C ALA A 37 1.88 0.57 -17.02
N ILE A 38 1.13 -0.48 -16.69
CA ILE A 38 1.27 -1.81 -17.29
C ILE A 38 0.97 -1.77 -18.79
N GLU A 39 -0.13 -1.13 -19.20
CA GLU A 39 -0.49 -0.99 -20.62
C GLU A 39 0.58 -0.27 -21.44
N ARG A 40 1.30 0.69 -20.83
CA ARG A 40 2.44 1.39 -21.45
C ARG A 40 3.75 0.61 -21.40
N GLY A 41 3.79 -0.55 -20.73
CA GLY A 41 5.01 -1.34 -20.53
C GLY A 41 6.00 -0.76 -19.52
N GLU A 42 5.56 0.16 -18.65
CA GLU A 42 6.40 0.75 -17.59
C GLU A 42 6.53 -0.17 -16.36
N LEU A 43 5.57 -1.08 -16.19
CA LEU A 43 5.53 -2.09 -15.13
C LEU A 43 5.27 -3.47 -15.74
N PRO A 44 5.77 -4.57 -15.12
CA PRO A 44 5.45 -5.93 -15.53
C PRO A 44 3.94 -6.22 -15.50
N PRO A 45 3.42 -7.09 -16.39
CA PRO A 45 1.98 -7.36 -16.53
C PRO A 45 1.36 -8.10 -15.32
N ASP A 46 2.20 -8.69 -14.47
CA ASP A 46 1.85 -9.51 -13.33
C ASP A 46 2.06 -8.77 -11.98
N VAL A 47 2.32 -7.46 -12.01
CA VAL A 47 2.39 -6.63 -10.80
C VAL A 47 1.05 -6.60 -10.08
N ASP A 48 1.06 -6.97 -8.80
CA ASP A 48 -0.04 -6.70 -7.88
C ASP A 48 -0.05 -5.20 -7.51
N GLY A 49 -0.95 -4.44 -8.14
CA GLY A 49 -1.10 -3.01 -7.90
C GLY A 49 -1.50 -2.66 -6.48
N ARG A 50 -2.24 -3.54 -5.77
CA ARG A 50 -2.60 -3.30 -4.37
C ARG A 50 -1.36 -3.41 -3.50
N ALA A 51 -0.58 -4.48 -3.66
CA ALA A 51 0.66 -4.68 -2.91
C ALA A 51 1.67 -3.54 -3.17
N LEU A 52 1.77 -3.07 -4.41
CA LEU A 52 2.63 -1.94 -4.78
C LEU A 52 2.24 -0.65 -4.04
N ILE A 53 0.95 -0.32 -3.99
CA ILE A 53 0.47 0.86 -3.26
C ILE A 53 0.66 0.71 -1.76
N GLU A 54 0.42 -0.48 -1.20
CA GLU A 54 0.68 -0.75 0.21
C GLU A 54 2.16 -0.57 0.57
N LEU A 55 3.08 -1.07 -0.26
CA LEU A 55 4.52 -0.89 -0.11
C LEU A 55 4.90 0.61 -0.07
N LEU A 56 4.28 1.42 -0.92
CA LEU A 56 4.50 2.86 -0.97
C LEU A 56 3.98 3.58 0.28
N ILE A 57 2.75 3.30 0.71
CA ILE A 57 2.07 4.08 1.75
C ILE A 57 2.36 3.59 3.17
N ALA A 58 2.76 2.34 3.36
CA ALA A 58 3.00 1.78 4.70
C ALA A 58 4.08 2.55 5.48
N PRO A 59 5.25 2.92 4.91
CA PRO A 59 6.25 3.71 5.64
C PRO A 59 5.76 5.12 6.01
N ILE A 60 4.87 5.70 5.20
CA ILE A 60 4.23 7.00 5.48
C ILE A 60 3.32 6.87 6.69
N HIS A 61 2.46 5.85 6.72
CA HIS A 61 1.59 5.59 7.87
C HIS A 61 2.37 5.21 9.12
N PHE A 62 3.45 4.44 8.98
CA PHE A 62 4.36 4.11 10.09
C PHE A 62 4.91 5.39 10.73
N ARG A 63 5.44 6.31 9.91
CA ARG A 63 5.96 7.58 10.43
C ARG A 63 4.89 8.40 11.12
N HIS A 64 3.72 8.50 10.50
CA HIS A 64 2.66 9.34 11.04
C HIS A 64 2.06 8.77 12.33
N LEU A 65 1.74 7.47 12.35
CA LEU A 65 0.97 6.84 13.41
C LEU A 65 1.84 6.32 14.56
N LEU A 66 3.03 5.79 14.26
CA LEU A 66 3.87 5.12 15.25
C LEU A 66 4.99 6.04 15.77
N THR A 67 5.75 6.67 14.86
CA THR A 67 6.90 7.51 15.29
C THR A 67 6.53 8.98 15.47
N ARG A 68 5.37 9.41 14.97
CA ARG A 68 4.91 10.82 14.93
C ARG A 68 5.90 11.75 14.22
N GLU A 69 6.63 11.23 13.24
CA GLU A 69 7.54 12.01 12.40
C GLU A 69 6.82 12.60 11.19
N HIS A 70 7.36 13.70 10.67
CA HIS A 70 6.87 14.30 9.43
C HIS A 70 7.24 13.45 8.20
N ALA A 71 6.27 13.26 7.31
CA ALA A 71 6.48 12.67 5.99
C ALA A 71 6.44 13.80 4.94
N ASP A 72 7.62 14.29 4.55
CA ASP A 72 7.74 15.34 3.55
C ASP A 72 7.67 14.80 2.11
N GLN A 73 7.55 15.71 1.15
CA GLN A 73 7.51 15.37 -0.28
C GLN A 73 8.79 14.66 -0.75
N ALA A 74 9.94 14.96 -0.15
CA ALA A 74 11.20 14.31 -0.50
C ALA A 74 11.18 12.82 -0.11
N LEU A 75 10.64 12.48 1.06
CA LEU A 75 10.41 11.10 1.46
C LEU A 75 9.44 10.39 0.52
N VAL A 76 8.30 11.02 0.22
CA VAL A 76 7.29 10.44 -0.68
C VAL A 76 7.90 10.14 -2.05
N GLY A 77 8.67 11.05 -2.62
CA GLY A 77 9.38 10.84 -3.88
C GLY A 77 10.35 9.65 -3.82
N ARG A 78 11.17 9.54 -2.76
CA ARG A 78 12.09 8.41 -2.58
C ARG A 78 11.35 7.07 -2.46
N LEU A 79 10.26 7.04 -1.70
CA LEU A 79 9.45 5.83 -1.53
C LEU A 79 8.78 5.41 -2.84
N ALA A 80 8.27 6.37 -3.62
CA ALA A 80 7.68 6.09 -4.93
C ALA A 80 8.73 5.48 -5.89
N THR A 81 9.93 6.07 -5.97
CA THR A 81 11.02 5.52 -6.78
C THR A 81 11.39 4.10 -6.33
N ALA A 82 11.55 3.87 -5.02
CA ALA A 82 11.90 2.56 -4.50
C ALA A 82 10.82 1.50 -4.77
N ALA A 83 9.55 1.87 -4.62
CA ALA A 83 8.42 0.97 -4.87
C ALA A 83 8.33 0.57 -6.36
N ILE A 84 8.52 1.53 -7.27
CA ILE A 84 8.55 1.26 -8.72
C ILE A 84 9.74 0.34 -9.07
N GLN A 85 10.93 0.62 -8.55
CA GLN A 85 12.11 -0.22 -8.78
C GLN A 85 11.91 -1.65 -8.26
N ALA A 86 11.29 -1.81 -7.09
CA ALA A 86 10.94 -3.12 -6.56
C ALA A 86 9.96 -3.85 -7.49
N ALA A 87 8.91 -3.18 -7.95
CA ALA A 87 7.95 -3.77 -8.89
C ALA A 87 8.55 -4.17 -10.23
N GLN A 88 9.60 -3.48 -10.69
CA GLN A 88 10.28 -3.79 -11.95
C GLN A 88 11.30 -4.93 -11.83
N THR A 89 11.80 -5.21 -10.61
CA THR A 89 12.91 -6.15 -10.40
C THR A 89 12.49 -7.45 -9.71
N VAL A 90 11.41 -7.42 -8.93
CA VAL A 90 10.91 -8.60 -8.21
C VAL A 90 10.05 -9.43 -9.18
N PRO A 91 10.39 -10.71 -9.43
CA PRO A 91 9.54 -11.60 -10.21
C PRO A 91 8.18 -11.71 -9.54
N ALA A 92 7.08 -11.72 -10.30
CA ALA A 92 5.78 -11.89 -9.67
C ALA A 92 5.71 -13.18 -8.87
N VAL A 93 5.25 -13.04 -7.65
CA VAL A 93 4.89 -14.18 -6.82
C VAL A 93 3.67 -14.81 -7.48
N GLN A 94 3.86 -15.97 -8.13
CA GLN A 94 2.74 -16.77 -8.60
C GLN A 94 1.85 -17.08 -7.39
N PRO A 95 0.54 -16.75 -7.42
CA PRO A 95 -0.35 -17.13 -6.35
C PRO A 95 -0.31 -18.65 -6.25
N GLY A 96 0.31 -19.16 -5.18
CA GLY A 96 0.39 -20.60 -4.92
C GLY A 96 -1.02 -21.15 -4.96
N THR A 97 -1.23 -22.16 -5.80
CA THR A 97 -2.48 -22.91 -5.90
C THR A 97 -2.84 -23.38 -4.49
N ARG A 98 -3.81 -22.72 -3.84
CA ARG A 98 -4.34 -23.21 -2.57
C ARG A 98 -4.98 -24.56 -2.86
N ARG A 99 -4.35 -25.64 -2.38
CA ARG A 99 -4.97 -26.95 -2.20
C ARG A 99 -5.76 -26.97 -0.90
#